data_AF-A0A1G7CDL1-F1
#
_entry.id   AF-A0A1G7CDL1-F1
#
_cell.length_a   1.000
_cell.length_b   1.000
_cell.length_c   1.000
_cell.angle_alpha   90.00
_cell.angle_beta   90.00
_cell.angle_gamma   90.00
#
_symmetry.space_group_name_H-M   'P 1'
#
loop_
_entity.id
_entity.type
_entity.pdbx_description
1 polymer ?
#
loop_
_entity_poly.entity_id
_entity_poly.type
_entity_poly.pdbx_seq_one_letter_code
_entity_poly.pdbx_strand_id
1 'polypeptide(L)'
;MWTTRKSLVAGAVLAVASFSAAANAQTFYAGPDRNIERGTDALMQGDLKTASKYFHRAAETNLGKERLVPLLNNLCAVDYALGKLDSAEEACSRAIAEDRHFWRAYVNRGNVLKAKGEYADAHQDYAKAVRLKPKSDIAQRALARLQEEQPKLFAAAK
;
A
#
# COMPACT_ATOMS: atom_id res chain seq x y z
N MET A 1 17.01 -28.30 -29.30
CA MET A 1 16.04 -27.52 -30.11
C MET A 1 15.63 -26.29 -29.31
N TRP A 2 16.17 -25.12 -29.64
CA TRP A 2 15.66 -23.83 -29.18
C TRP A 2 14.57 -23.37 -30.16
N THR A 3 13.45 -22.83 -29.68
CA THR A 3 12.88 -21.52 -30.08
C THR A 3 11.47 -21.29 -29.51
N THR A 4 11.39 -20.20 -28.75
CA THR A 4 10.31 -19.28 -28.38
C THR A 4 8.97 -19.29 -29.12
N ARG A 5 7.89 -19.02 -28.35
CA ARG A 5 7.01 -17.87 -28.63
C ARG A 5 6.63 -17.12 -27.35
N LYS A 6 7.25 -15.93 -27.22
CA LYS A 6 6.80 -14.82 -26.37
C LYS A 6 5.59 -14.16 -27.06
N SER A 7 4.51 -13.94 -26.32
CA SER A 7 3.49 -12.91 -26.61
C SER A 7 3.04 -12.35 -25.26
N LEU A 8 3.69 -11.31 -24.73
CA LEU A 8 3.31 -9.89 -24.90
C LEU A 8 1.81 -9.64 -24.66
N VAL A 9 1.43 -9.55 -23.38
CA VAL A 9 0.46 -8.57 -22.92
C VAL A 9 1.14 -7.79 -21.79
N ALA A 10 1.92 -6.79 -22.20
CA ALA A 10 2.45 -5.77 -21.31
C ALA A 10 1.45 -4.61 -21.30
N GLY A 11 0.87 -4.32 -20.14
CA GLY A 11 0.01 -3.15 -19.95
C GLY A 11 -0.63 -3.12 -18.57
N ALA A 12 -0.06 -2.30 -17.68
CA ALA A 12 -0.62 -1.87 -16.39
C ALA A 12 -0.41 -2.75 -15.15
N VAL A 13 0.82 -3.19 -14.87
CA VAL A 13 1.28 -3.35 -13.47
C VAL A 13 2.56 -2.52 -13.31
N LEU A 14 2.41 -1.20 -13.29
CA LEU A 14 3.50 -0.29 -12.93
C LEU A 14 3.44 -0.03 -11.42
N ALA A 15 4.58 -0.29 -10.76
CA ALA A 15 4.98 0.11 -9.41
C ALA A 15 4.73 -0.84 -8.22
N VAL A 16 4.94 -2.15 -8.40
CA VAL A 16 5.46 -2.98 -7.29
C VAL A 16 6.68 -3.75 -7.77
N ALA A 17 7.82 -3.52 -7.10
CA ALA A 17 9.12 -4.19 -7.22
C ALA A 17 10.19 -3.47 -8.06
N SER A 18 11.08 -2.77 -7.35
CA SER A 18 12.49 -2.68 -7.72
C SER A 18 13.06 -4.11 -7.80
N PHE A 19 13.64 -4.46 -8.93
CA PHE A 19 13.95 -5.83 -9.38
C PHE A 19 15.05 -6.57 -8.58
N SER A 20 15.51 -6.05 -7.43
CA SER A 20 16.42 -6.75 -6.51
C SER A 20 15.72 -7.34 -5.28
N ALA A 21 14.42 -7.06 -5.08
CA ALA A 21 13.67 -7.52 -3.92
C ALA A 21 13.09 -8.94 -4.05
N ALA A 22 13.00 -9.51 -5.25
CA ALA A 22 12.35 -10.81 -5.47
C ALA A 22 13.07 -11.97 -4.74
N ALA A 23 14.41 -11.95 -4.67
CA ALA A 23 15.17 -12.95 -3.92
C ALA A 23 15.08 -12.77 -2.39
N ASN A 24 14.88 -11.53 -1.92
CA ASN A 24 14.82 -11.20 -0.48
C ASN A 24 13.40 -11.14 0.09
N ALA A 25 12.37 -11.10 -0.77
CA ALA A 25 10.96 -11.18 -0.36
C ALA A 25 10.62 -12.58 0.14
N GLN A 26 11.14 -13.62 -0.50
CA GLN A 26 10.95 -15.01 -0.06
C GLN A 26 11.41 -15.21 1.39
N THR A 27 12.54 -14.60 1.79
CA THR A 27 13.12 -14.74 3.13
C THR A 27 12.50 -13.82 4.19
N PHE A 28 11.89 -12.69 3.82
CA PHE A 28 11.21 -11.80 4.78
C PHE A 28 9.76 -12.24 5.07
N TYR A 29 9.12 -12.90 4.09
CA TYR A 29 7.75 -13.42 4.21
C TYR A 29 7.67 -14.93 4.47
N ALA A 30 8.80 -15.65 4.49
CA ALA A 30 8.88 -17.03 5.01
C ALA A 30 8.66 -17.02 6.53
N GLY A 31 7.40 -17.07 6.94
CA GLY A 31 6.96 -17.37 8.29
C GLY A 31 5.76 -18.32 8.22
N PRO A 32 5.40 -19.04 9.31
CA PRO A 32 4.44 -20.15 9.25
C PRO A 32 3.00 -19.76 8.90
N ASP A 33 2.70 -18.47 8.68
CA ASP A 33 1.35 -18.05 8.30
C ASP A 33 1.13 -18.25 6.80
N ARG A 34 0.58 -19.42 6.49
CA ARG A 34 0.16 -19.83 5.15
C ARG A 34 -0.73 -18.80 4.45
N ASN A 35 -1.45 -17.93 5.18
CA ASN A 35 -2.26 -16.89 4.56
C ASN A 35 -1.39 -15.74 4.03
N ILE A 36 -0.30 -15.35 4.71
CA ILE A 36 0.61 -14.32 4.19
C ILE A 36 1.26 -14.79 2.89
N GLU A 37 1.74 -16.04 2.86
CA GLU A 37 2.32 -16.66 1.66
C GLU A 37 1.33 -16.66 0.49
N ARG A 38 0.13 -17.24 0.70
CA ARG A 38 -0.90 -17.32 -0.34
C ARG A 38 -1.39 -15.95 -0.80
N GLY A 39 -1.50 -14.99 0.11
CA GLY A 39 -1.86 -13.61 -0.23
C GLY A 39 -0.80 -12.93 -1.09
N THR A 40 0.48 -13.18 -0.78
CA THR A 40 1.63 -12.64 -1.53
C THR A 40 1.74 -13.29 -2.92
N ASP A 41 1.58 -14.62 -3.01
CA ASP A 41 1.57 -15.33 -4.29
C ASP A 41 0.45 -14.85 -5.20
N ALA A 42 -0.76 -14.66 -4.65
CA ALA A 42 -1.88 -14.11 -5.38
C ALA A 42 -1.61 -12.67 -5.85
N LEU A 43 -1.00 -11.83 -5.00
CA LEU A 43 -0.61 -10.48 -5.36
C LEU A 43 0.42 -10.46 -6.51
N MET A 44 1.41 -11.36 -6.49
CA MET A 44 2.39 -11.50 -7.58
C MET A 44 1.75 -11.93 -8.90
N GLN A 45 0.64 -12.66 -8.84
CA GLN A 45 -0.14 -13.09 -10.01
C GLN A 45 -1.16 -12.01 -10.46
N GLY A 46 -1.27 -10.89 -9.74
CA GLY A 46 -2.26 -9.86 -10.00
C GLY A 46 -3.69 -10.22 -9.55
N ASP A 47 -3.88 -11.34 -8.85
CA ASP A 47 -5.17 -11.72 -8.28
C ASP A 47 -5.40 -10.99 -6.96
N LEU A 48 -5.81 -9.73 -7.09
CA LEU A 48 -6.08 -8.83 -5.96
C LEU A 48 -7.19 -9.36 -5.05
N LYS A 49 -8.20 -10.06 -5.61
CA LYS A 49 -9.32 -10.61 -4.83
C LYS A 49 -8.84 -11.70 -3.89
N THR A 50 -8.00 -12.61 -4.40
CA THR A 50 -7.42 -13.68 -3.59
C THR A 50 -6.40 -13.12 -2.60
N ALA A 51 -5.59 -12.13 -2.99
CA ALA A 51 -4.67 -11.44 -2.09
C ALA A 51 -5.40 -10.80 -0.90
N SER A 52 -6.45 -10.01 -1.16
CA SER A 52 -7.33 -9.38 -0.16
C SER A 52 -7.86 -10.42 0.83
N LYS A 53 -8.44 -11.51 0.32
CA LYS A 53 -9.00 -12.60 1.15
C LYS A 53 -7.97 -13.20 2.11
N TYR A 54 -6.76 -13.49 1.64
CA TYR A 54 -5.75 -14.10 2.48
C TYR A 54 -5.07 -13.10 3.43
N PHE A 55 -4.89 -11.85 3.03
CA PHE A 55 -4.37 -10.82 3.93
C PHE A 55 -5.34 -10.50 5.08
N HIS A 56 -6.65 -10.48 4.83
CA HIS A 56 -7.66 -10.38 5.90
C HIS A 56 -7.52 -11.53 6.91
N ARG A 57 -7.44 -12.77 6.44
CA ARG A 57 -7.24 -13.95 7.30
C ARG A 57 -5.93 -13.89 8.08
N ALA A 58 -4.84 -13.44 7.46
CA ALA A 58 -3.56 -13.29 8.14
C ALA A 58 -3.64 -12.24 9.26
N ALA A 59 -4.39 -11.14 9.04
CA ALA A 59 -4.56 -10.06 10.01
C ALA A 59 -5.45 -10.43 11.22
N GLU A 60 -6.14 -11.57 11.16
CA GLU A 60 -6.91 -12.15 12.28
C GLU A 60 -6.06 -13.08 13.15
N THR A 61 -4.84 -13.43 12.73
CA THR A 61 -3.94 -14.27 13.52
C THR A 61 -3.08 -13.44 14.49
N ASN A 62 -2.46 -14.09 15.47
CA ASN A 62 -1.57 -13.43 16.41
C ASN A 62 -0.20 -13.13 15.79
N LEU A 63 -0.14 -12.12 14.93
CA LEU A 63 1.09 -11.61 14.34
C LEU A 63 1.74 -10.57 15.25
N GLY A 64 3.04 -10.69 15.48
CA GLY A 64 3.83 -9.61 16.06
C GLY A 64 3.80 -8.38 15.14
N LYS A 65 3.90 -7.18 15.74
CA LYS A 65 3.81 -5.88 15.05
C LYS A 65 4.69 -5.78 13.79
N GLU A 66 5.88 -6.40 13.81
CA GLU A 66 6.84 -6.39 12.70
C GLU A 66 6.28 -7.01 11.41
N ARG A 67 5.37 -7.98 11.54
CA ARG A 67 4.67 -8.62 10.42
C ARG A 67 3.29 -8.02 10.20
N LEU A 68 2.59 -7.67 11.28
CA LEU A 68 1.24 -7.12 11.21
C LEU A 68 1.20 -5.77 10.50
N VAL A 69 2.11 -4.84 10.81
CA VAL A 69 2.09 -3.49 10.23
C VAL A 69 2.29 -3.49 8.71
N PRO A 70 3.31 -4.15 8.13
CA PRO A 70 3.45 -4.24 6.68
C PRO A 70 2.30 -4.99 6.01
N LEU A 71 1.77 -6.04 6.64
CA LEU A 71 0.62 -6.79 6.14
C LEU A 71 -0.62 -5.89 6.01
N LEU A 72 -0.97 -5.16 7.07
CA LEU A 72 -2.09 -4.23 7.09
C LEU A 72 -1.92 -3.11 6.05
N ASN A 73 -0.70 -2.60 5.88
CA ASN A 73 -0.40 -1.63 4.83
C ASN A 73 -0.59 -2.20 3.41
N ASN A 74 -0.21 -3.45 3.18
CA ASN A 74 -0.43 -4.14 1.91
C ASN A 74 -1.91 -4.43 1.69
N LEU A 75 -2.64 -4.87 2.72
CA LEU A 75 -4.08 -5.07 2.67
C LEU A 75 -4.80 -3.78 2.28
N CYS A 76 -4.44 -2.65 2.90
CA CYS A 76 -4.94 -1.34 2.55
C CYS A 76 -4.74 -1.01 1.06
N ALA A 77 -3.53 -1.25 0.52
CA ALA A 77 -3.25 -1.01 -0.89
C ALA A 77 -4.05 -1.94 -1.83
N VAL A 78 -4.21 -3.21 -1.45
CA VAL A 78 -4.98 -4.19 -2.23
C VAL A 78 -6.47 -3.86 -2.23
N ASP A 79 -7.04 -3.56 -1.07
CA ASP A 79 -8.47 -3.21 -0.97
C ASP A 79 -8.77 -1.86 -1.62
N TYR A 80 -7.84 -0.91 -1.57
CA TYR A 80 -7.91 0.33 -2.35
C TYR A 80 -7.98 0.04 -3.86
N ALA A 81 -7.09 -0.82 -4.38
CA ALA A 81 -7.08 -1.20 -5.78
C ALA A 81 -8.35 -1.97 -6.22
N LEU A 82 -9.04 -2.62 -5.28
CA LEU A 82 -10.35 -3.25 -5.49
C LEU A 82 -11.53 -2.28 -5.35
N GLY A 83 -11.30 -1.01 -4.99
CA GLY A 83 -12.35 -0.03 -4.73
C GLY A 83 -13.08 -0.21 -3.39
N LYS A 84 -12.58 -1.07 -2.50
CA LYS A 84 -13.13 -1.31 -1.16
C LYS A 84 -12.61 -0.25 -0.18
N LEU A 85 -13.02 1.01 -0.38
CA LEU A 85 -12.41 2.16 0.28
C LEU A 85 -12.49 2.09 1.81
N ASP A 86 -13.62 1.69 2.40
CA ASP A 86 -13.74 1.62 3.86
C ASP A 86 -12.85 0.54 4.48
N SER A 87 -12.75 -0.62 3.82
CA SER A 87 -11.87 -1.71 4.28
C SER A 87 -10.40 -1.32 4.16
N ALA A 88 -10.03 -0.59 3.10
CA ALA A 88 -8.69 -0.06 2.93
C ALA A 88 -8.33 0.96 4.02
N GLU A 89 -9.24 1.90 4.31
CA GLU A 89 -9.06 2.90 5.35
C GLU A 89 -8.88 2.27 6.73
N GLU A 90 -9.68 1.26 7.05
CA GLU A 90 -9.59 0.50 8.30
C GLU A 90 -8.21 -0.17 8.41
N ALA A 91 -7.78 -0.89 7.37
CA ALA A 91 -6.48 -1.58 7.36
C ALA A 91 -5.31 -0.61 7.57
N CYS A 92 -5.32 0.52 6.87
CA CYS A 92 -4.30 1.55 7.05
C CYS A 92 -4.35 2.21 8.44
N SER A 93 -5.54 2.48 8.97
CA SER A 93 -5.71 3.06 10.30
C SER A 93 -5.23 2.11 11.39
N ARG A 94 -5.49 0.82 11.26
CA ARG A 94 -4.91 -0.23 12.12
C ARG A 94 -3.38 -0.25 12.03
N ALA A 95 -2.80 -0.18 10.83
CA ALA A 95 -1.34 -0.12 10.67
C ALA A 95 -0.72 1.09 11.40
N ILE A 96 -1.37 2.25 11.34
CA ILE A 96 -0.95 3.49 12.03
C ILE A 96 -1.09 3.35 13.55
N ALA A 97 -2.14 2.69 14.04
CA ALA A 97 -2.35 2.46 15.47
C ALA A 97 -1.24 1.56 16.06
N GLU A 98 -0.84 0.53 15.32
CA GLU A 98 0.24 -0.39 15.69
C GLU A 98 1.64 0.26 15.59
N ASP A 99 1.89 1.08 14.57
CA ASP A 99 3.12 1.86 14.43
C ASP A 99 2.88 3.26 13.83
N ARG A 100 2.87 4.26 14.72
CA ARG A 100 2.70 5.69 14.39
C ARG A 100 3.87 6.29 13.59
N HIS A 101 4.98 5.57 13.40
CA HIS A 101 6.12 5.99 12.59
C HIS A 101 6.15 5.30 11.21
N PHE A 102 5.20 4.40 10.93
CA PHE A 102 5.11 3.71 9.65
C PHE A 102 4.55 4.61 8.54
N TRP A 103 5.40 5.50 8.02
CA TRP A 103 5.03 6.57 7.07
C TRP A 103 4.28 6.08 5.82
N ARG A 104 4.47 4.82 5.39
CA ARG A 104 3.78 4.25 4.22
C ARG A 104 2.28 4.10 4.43
N ALA A 105 1.83 3.78 5.66
CA ALA A 105 0.41 3.66 5.96
C ALA A 105 -0.30 5.00 5.89
N TYR A 106 0.37 6.10 6.27
CA TYR A 106 -0.15 7.45 6.08
C TYR A 106 -0.30 7.79 4.58
N VAL A 107 0.68 7.45 3.73
CA VAL A 107 0.52 7.65 2.27
C VAL A 107 -0.65 6.83 1.72
N ASN A 108 -0.74 5.56 2.10
CA ASN A 108 -1.81 4.70 1.60
C ASN A 108 -3.19 5.14 2.09
N ARG A 109 -3.34 5.54 3.36
CA ARG A 109 -4.60 6.10 3.85
C ARG A 109 -4.94 7.43 3.19
N GLY A 110 -3.95 8.30 2.96
CA GLY A 110 -4.14 9.52 2.19
C GLY A 110 -4.67 9.25 0.77
N ASN A 111 -4.23 8.17 0.11
CA ASN A 111 -4.76 7.77 -1.20
C ASN A 111 -6.23 7.32 -1.10
N VAL A 112 -6.58 6.58 -0.05
CA VAL A 112 -7.96 6.14 0.24
C VAL A 112 -8.86 7.34 0.51
N LEU A 113 -8.47 8.23 1.42
CA LEU A 113 -9.20 9.46 1.77
C LEU A 113 -9.38 10.36 0.55
N LYS A 114 -8.34 10.51 -0.28
CA LYS A 114 -8.43 11.25 -1.54
C LYS A 114 -9.48 10.64 -2.48
N ALA A 115 -9.55 9.31 -2.60
CA ALA A 115 -10.55 8.64 -3.41
C ALA A 115 -11.97 8.75 -2.83
N LYS A 116 -12.11 8.93 -1.52
CA LYS A 116 -13.37 9.26 -0.84
C LYS A 116 -13.76 10.74 -0.97
N GLY A 117 -12.88 11.60 -1.52
CA GLY A 117 -13.09 13.04 -1.63
C GLY A 117 -12.73 13.83 -0.36
N GLU A 118 -12.13 13.17 0.63
CA GLU A 118 -11.73 13.72 1.93
C GLU A 118 -10.33 14.37 1.81
N TYR A 119 -10.25 15.41 1.00
CA TYR A 119 -8.96 16.02 0.60
C TYR A 119 -8.18 16.64 1.77
N ALA A 120 -8.86 17.20 2.76
CA ALA A 120 -8.20 17.81 3.92
C ALA A 120 -7.49 16.75 4.77
N ASP A 121 -8.15 15.63 5.05
CA ASP A 121 -7.57 14.54 5.84
C ASP A 121 -6.47 13.82 5.06
N ALA A 122 -6.65 13.64 3.74
CA ALA A 122 -5.59 13.15 2.87
C ALA A 122 -4.33 14.03 2.92
N HIS A 123 -4.49 15.36 2.94
CA HIS A 123 -3.37 16.30 3.07
C HIS A 123 -2.64 16.14 4.39
N GLN A 124 -3.38 16.03 5.51
CA GLN A 124 -2.79 15.82 6.83
C GLN A 124 -1.96 14.54 6.89
N ASP A 125 -2.46 13.46 6.30
CA ASP A 125 -1.78 12.17 6.22
C ASP A 125 -0.51 12.24 5.36
N TYR A 126 -0.59 12.81 4.15
CA TYR A 126 0.61 13.01 3.33
C TYR A 126 1.65 13.90 4.01
N ALA A 127 1.22 15.00 4.64
CA ALA A 127 2.11 15.88 5.39
C ALA A 127 2.76 15.16 6.58
N LYS A 128 2.02 14.27 7.27
CA LYS A 128 2.58 13.42 8.32
C LYS A 128 3.61 12.44 7.76
N ALA A 129 3.34 11.80 6.62
CA ALA A 129 4.30 10.93 5.95
C ALA A 129 5.59 11.66 5.57
N VAL A 130 5.49 12.89 5.03
CA VAL A 130 6.65 13.74 4.73
C VAL A 130 7.44 14.09 6.00
N ARG A 131 6.77 14.45 7.10
CA ARG A 131 7.46 14.72 8.38
C ARG A 131 8.21 13.49 8.93
N LEU A 132 7.60 12.30 8.83
CA LEU A 132 8.22 11.05 9.28
C LEU A 132 9.37 10.58 8.37
N LYS A 133 9.27 10.83 7.06
CA LYS A 133 10.31 10.50 6.08
C LYS A 133 10.53 11.65 5.08
N PRO A 134 11.29 12.69 5.46
CA PRO A 134 11.46 13.89 4.65
C PRO A 134 12.07 13.68 3.27
N LYS A 135 12.86 12.61 3.09
CA LYS A 135 13.51 12.24 1.82
C LYS A 135 12.71 11.21 1.00
N SER A 136 11.43 11.02 1.30
CA SER A 136 10.58 10.09 0.54
C SER A 136 9.94 10.79 -0.66
N ASP A 137 10.46 10.52 -1.85
CA ASP A 137 9.88 11.03 -3.10
C ASP A 137 8.42 10.64 -3.29
N ILE A 138 8.00 9.50 -2.73
CA ILE A 138 6.62 9.01 -2.81
C ILE A 138 5.72 9.92 -1.98
N ALA A 139 6.10 10.20 -0.72
CA ALA A 139 5.30 11.05 0.17
C ALA A 139 5.26 12.50 -0.32
N GLN A 140 6.39 13.03 -0.79
CA GLN A 140 6.47 14.38 -1.34
C GLN A 140 5.60 14.53 -2.59
N ARG A 141 5.68 13.58 -3.53
CA ARG A 141 4.84 13.61 -4.75
C ARG A 141 3.35 13.47 -4.42
N ALA A 142 2.98 12.63 -3.46
CA ALA A 142 1.59 12.48 -3.06
C ALA A 142 1.00 13.80 -2.50
N LEU A 143 1.77 14.48 -1.63
CA LEU A 143 1.39 15.79 -1.09
C LEU A 143 1.29 16.87 -2.18
N ALA A 144 2.34 17.01 -2.99
CA ALA A 144 2.40 18.01 -4.05
C ALA A 144 1.27 17.82 -5.08
N ARG A 145 1.05 16.57 -5.51
CA ARG A 145 -0.03 16.23 -6.44
C ARG A 145 -1.40 16.58 -5.88
N LEU A 146 -1.66 16.31 -4.60
CA LEU A 146 -2.93 16.68 -3.97
C LEU A 146 -3.12 18.21 -3.96
N GLN A 147 -2.05 18.96 -3.70
CA GLN A 147 -2.10 20.44 -3.69
C GLN A 147 -2.34 21.02 -5.09
N GLU A 148 -1.74 20.43 -6.12
CA GLU A 148 -1.97 20.77 -7.53
C GLU A 148 -3.40 20.40 -7.99
N GLU A 149 -3.93 19.26 -7.55
CA GLU A 149 -5.30 18.82 -7.84
C GLU A 149 -6.35 19.70 -7.14
N GLN A 150 -6.02 20.25 -5.97
CA GLN A 150 -6.94 21.02 -5.11
C GLN A 150 -6.37 22.40 -4.72
N PRO A 151 -6.03 23.27 -5.69
CA PRO A 151 -5.30 24.50 -5.41
C PRO A 151 -6.10 25.46 -4.53
N LYS A 152 -7.43 25.49 -4.68
CA LYS A 152 -8.32 26.34 -3.87
C LYS A 152 -8.35 25.95 -2.40
N LEU A 153 -8.18 24.66 -2.07
CA LEU A 153 -8.17 24.18 -0.69
C LEU A 153 -6.88 24.55 0.05
N PHE A 154 -5.77 24.74 -0.68
CA PHE A 154 -4.44 24.88 -0.08
C PHE A 154 -3.71 26.17 -0.45
N ALA A 155 -4.33 27.08 -1.21
CA ALA A 155 -3.77 28.38 -1.57
C ALA A 155 -3.64 29.38 -0.39
N ALA A 156 -4.16 29.06 0.80
CA ALA A 156 -4.30 30.01 1.91
C ALA A 156 -3.15 29.99 2.96
N ALA A 157 -1.99 29.41 2.64
CA ALA A 157 -0.84 29.42 3.55
C ALA A 157 0.38 30.08 2.87
N LYS A 158 0.36 31.40 2.76
CA LYS A 158 1.52 32.19 2.34
C LYS A 158 1.68 33.41 3.23
#